data_AF-A0A2T2PBZ5-F1
#
_entry.id   AF-A0A2T2PBZ5-F1
#
_cell.length_a   1.000
_cell.length_b   1.000
_cell.length_c   1.000
_cell.angle_alpha   90.00
_cell.angle_beta   90.00
_cell.angle_gamma   90.00
#
_symmetry.space_group_name_H-M   'P 1'
#
loop_
_entity.id
_entity.type
_entity.pdbx_description
1 polymer ?
#
loop_
_entity_poly.entity_id
_entity_poly.type
_entity_poly.pdbx_seq_one_letter_code
_entity_poly.pdbx_strand_id
1 'polypeptide(L)'
;MSPLRFTENGTPQFVYGQREMSAGIGGYTPGNPNSNFKSMQEHQPTILEWYAEYQTCQRYFVDHAQHDHAVQAVAALINICLPFQWAAGPAMKSTGYFSQPVYTIPYSPQMVNYRFQEPPVWVSLVPYIRRLVVTGMDREEIMRSFFGNNWQKGVGFVHETERFNFMYTAKSVGWAEAKVQYDMSPHESVPFLSPLHDVGISEIESAERTWSRWLAMEDWMLGPRAPEWHEGVPGYSGTNGTNGRRP
;
A
#
# COMPACT_ATOMS: atom_id res chain seq x y z
N MET A 1 3.24 -30.37 -4.75
CA MET A 1 4.60 -29.88 -4.51
C MET A 1 5.49 -30.44 -5.60
N SER A 2 6.03 -29.60 -6.47
CA SER A 2 7.05 -29.99 -7.46
C SER A 2 8.24 -29.04 -7.29
N PRO A 3 9.49 -29.54 -7.36
CA PRO A 3 10.68 -28.74 -7.11
C PRO A 3 11.07 -27.92 -8.35
N LEU A 4 11.60 -26.72 -8.13
CA LEU A 4 12.17 -25.86 -9.17
C LEU A 4 13.55 -26.41 -9.58
N ARG A 5 13.79 -26.53 -10.90
CA ARG A 5 15.14 -26.73 -11.48
C ARG A 5 15.56 -25.44 -12.20
N PHE A 6 16.84 -25.08 -12.06
CA PHE A 6 17.48 -23.96 -12.75
C PHE A 6 18.26 -24.46 -13.98
N THR A 7 18.33 -23.65 -15.04
CA THR A 7 19.26 -23.85 -16.17
C THR A 7 20.45 -22.89 -16.06
N GLU A 8 21.57 -23.23 -16.70
CA GLU A 8 22.91 -22.62 -16.55
C GLU A 8 23.04 -21.12 -16.89
N ASN A 9 22.01 -20.45 -17.41
CA ASN A 9 22.11 -19.05 -17.85
C ASN A 9 21.31 -18.04 -17.02
N GLY A 10 20.83 -18.41 -15.83
CA GLY A 10 20.41 -17.44 -14.80
C GLY A 10 19.19 -16.56 -15.08
N THR A 11 18.37 -16.84 -16.10
CA THR A 11 17.10 -16.15 -16.34
C THR A 11 15.90 -16.96 -15.83
N PRO A 12 14.95 -16.36 -15.06
CA PRO A 12 13.76 -17.07 -14.61
C PRO A 12 12.78 -17.28 -15.77
N GLN A 13 12.50 -18.53 -16.12
CA GLN A 13 11.36 -18.87 -16.97
C GLN A 13 10.12 -19.10 -16.11
N PHE A 14 9.09 -18.27 -16.31
CA PHE A 14 7.74 -18.59 -15.85
C PHE A 14 7.16 -19.66 -16.77
N VAL A 15 7.19 -20.92 -16.34
CA VAL A 15 6.41 -21.98 -16.96
C VAL A 15 4.96 -21.78 -16.53
N TYR A 16 4.12 -21.24 -17.41
CA TYR A 16 2.68 -21.34 -17.26
C TYR A 16 2.30 -22.82 -17.31
N GLY A 17 2.09 -23.42 -16.15
CA GLY A 17 1.49 -24.73 -16.03
C GLY A 17 0.05 -24.65 -16.51
N GLN A 18 -0.20 -25.21 -17.69
CA GLN A 18 -1.53 -25.47 -18.23
C GLN A 18 -2.31 -26.35 -17.25
N ARG A 19 -3.11 -25.72 -16.37
CA ARG A 19 -4.24 -26.38 -15.71
C ARG A 19 -5.48 -26.04 -16.51
N GLU A 20 -6.00 -27.05 -17.20
CA GLU A 20 -7.35 -27.02 -17.76
C GLU A 20 -8.33 -26.70 -16.63
N MET A 21 -8.91 -25.49 -16.66
CA MET A 21 -10.12 -25.19 -15.91
C MET A 21 -11.28 -25.62 -16.80
N SER A 22 -11.81 -26.83 -16.53
CA SER A 22 -12.99 -27.36 -17.20
C SER A 22 -14.17 -26.42 -16.98
N ALA A 23 -14.63 -25.77 -18.05
CA ALA A 23 -15.80 -24.91 -18.05
C ALA A 23 -17.07 -25.77 -17.90
N GLY A 24 -17.63 -25.81 -16.70
CA GLY A 24 -19.01 -26.26 -16.49
C GLY A 24 -19.96 -25.21 -17.06
N ILE A 25 -20.67 -25.56 -18.14
CA ILE A 25 -21.71 -24.74 -18.74
C ILE A 25 -22.91 -24.67 -17.78
N GLY A 26 -22.99 -23.61 -16.99
CA GLY A 26 -24.18 -23.20 -16.26
C GLY A 26 -24.69 -21.88 -16.83
N GLY A 27 -25.89 -21.87 -17.41
CA GLY A 27 -26.47 -20.73 -18.09
C GLY A 27 -26.67 -19.52 -17.16
N TYR A 28 -25.94 -18.44 -17.42
CA TYR A 28 -26.24 -17.12 -16.88
C TYR A 28 -26.77 -16.25 -18.00
N THR A 29 -28.03 -15.83 -17.89
CA THR A 29 -28.60 -14.73 -18.65
C THR A 29 -27.77 -13.45 -18.42
N PRO A 30 -27.51 -12.61 -19.44
CA PRO A 30 -26.74 -11.41 -19.25
C PRO A 30 -27.56 -10.39 -18.46
N GLY A 31 -27.27 -10.31 -17.15
CA GLY A 31 -27.77 -9.24 -16.29
C GLY A 31 -27.18 -7.91 -16.74
N ASN A 32 -28.04 -6.90 -16.82
CA ASN A 32 -27.70 -5.54 -17.19
C ASN A 32 -26.54 -5.00 -16.33
N PRO A 33 -25.37 -4.63 -16.91
CA PRO A 33 -24.19 -4.18 -16.17
C PRO A 33 -24.40 -2.85 -15.41
N ASN A 34 -25.51 -2.14 -15.65
CA ASN A 34 -25.84 -0.90 -14.94
C ASN A 34 -26.69 -1.08 -13.67
N SER A 35 -27.17 -2.28 -13.36
CA SER A 35 -28.08 -2.47 -12.22
C SER A 35 -27.37 -2.50 -10.85
N ASN A 36 -26.09 -2.86 -10.81
CA ASN A 36 -25.35 -3.07 -9.55
C ASN A 36 -24.45 -1.91 -9.11
N PHE A 37 -24.27 -0.87 -9.93
CA PHE A 37 -23.58 0.36 -9.50
C PHE A 37 -24.31 1.10 -8.37
N LYS A 38 -25.58 0.79 -8.12
CA LYS A 38 -26.33 1.36 -6.99
C LYS A 38 -25.96 0.76 -5.63
N SER A 39 -25.56 -0.52 -5.57
CA SER A 39 -25.46 -1.23 -4.28
C SER A 39 -24.25 -0.85 -3.40
N MET A 40 -23.19 -0.25 -3.97
CA MET A 40 -22.07 0.31 -3.19
C MET A 40 -22.08 1.84 -3.08
N GLN A 41 -23.02 2.50 -3.77
CA GLN A 41 -23.00 3.95 -4.00
C GLN A 41 -24.27 4.65 -3.50
N GLU A 42 -25.16 3.94 -2.80
CA GLU A 42 -26.46 4.52 -2.43
C GLU A 42 -26.35 5.56 -1.31
N HIS A 43 -25.28 5.56 -0.50
CA HIS A 43 -25.04 6.57 0.55
C HIS A 43 -23.54 6.85 0.82
N GLN A 44 -22.66 6.77 -0.18
CA GLN A 44 -21.25 7.15 0.02
C GLN A 44 -21.21 8.62 0.45
N PRO A 45 -20.63 8.97 1.61
CA PRO A 45 -20.53 10.35 2.04
C PRO A 45 -19.80 11.15 0.97
N THR A 46 -20.21 12.39 0.75
CA THR A 46 -19.48 13.26 -0.18
C THR A 46 -18.03 13.38 0.29
N ILE A 47 -17.11 13.64 -0.65
CA ILE A 47 -15.69 13.82 -0.32
C ILE A 47 -15.48 14.87 0.77
N LEU A 48 -16.34 15.89 0.82
CA LEU A 48 -16.28 16.96 1.82
C LEU A 48 -16.74 16.49 3.20
N GLU A 49 -17.82 15.71 3.27
CA GLU A 49 -18.30 15.11 4.52
C GLU A 49 -17.28 14.14 5.09
N TRP A 50 -16.70 13.28 4.24
CA TRP A 50 -15.62 12.38 4.64
C TRP A 50 -14.40 13.14 5.14
N TYR A 51 -13.97 14.20 4.44
CA TYR A 51 -12.78 14.97 4.82
C TYR A 51 -12.94 15.65 6.18
N ALA A 52 -14.13 16.15 6.51
CA ALA A 52 -14.42 16.73 7.82
C ALA A 52 -14.26 15.71 8.96
N GLU A 53 -14.72 14.47 8.74
CA GLU A 53 -14.58 13.36 9.69
C GLU A 53 -13.12 12.88 9.78
N TYR A 54 -12.42 12.82 8.64
CA TYR A 54 -10.98 12.52 8.60
C TYR A 54 -10.17 13.53 9.41
N GLN A 55 -10.44 14.83 9.26
CA GLN A 55 -9.78 15.88 10.05
C GLN A 55 -10.06 15.75 11.55
N THR A 56 -11.24 15.25 11.92
CA THR A 56 -11.58 14.99 13.33
C THR A 56 -10.77 13.82 13.89
N CYS A 57 -10.60 12.74 13.11
CA CYS A 57 -9.69 11.64 13.46
C CYS A 57 -8.24 12.12 13.59
N GLN A 58 -7.80 12.98 12.67
CA GLN A 58 -6.45 13.54 12.66
C GLN A 58 -6.17 14.40 13.90
N ARG A 59 -7.08 15.32 14.22
CA ARG A 59 -6.99 16.15 15.43
C ARG A 59 -6.98 15.29 16.69
N TYR A 60 -7.89 14.31 16.80
CA TYR A 60 -7.88 13.39 17.94
C TYR A 60 -6.56 12.63 18.08
N PHE A 61 -6.02 12.12 16.97
CA PHE A 61 -4.76 11.37 16.98
C PHE A 61 -3.59 12.23 17.49
N VAL A 62 -3.49 13.46 16.98
CA VAL A 62 -2.41 14.40 17.34
C VAL A 62 -2.62 14.99 18.73
N ASP A 63 -3.81 15.43 19.09
CA ASP A 63 -3.99 16.16 20.35
C ASP A 63 -4.12 15.23 21.56
N HIS A 64 -4.57 13.98 21.34
CA HIS A 64 -4.89 13.04 22.41
C HIS A 64 -4.21 11.69 22.26
N ALA A 65 -4.50 10.95 21.18
CA ALA A 65 -4.16 9.53 21.10
C ALA A 65 -2.65 9.27 21.21
N GLN A 66 -1.81 10.07 20.54
CA GLN A 66 -0.36 9.89 20.59
C GLN A 66 0.25 10.03 22.00
N HIS A 67 -0.46 10.65 22.93
CA HIS A 67 -0.03 10.79 24.32
C HIS A 67 -0.57 9.69 25.24
N ASP A 68 -1.47 8.83 24.75
CA ASP A 68 -2.01 7.71 25.50
C ASP A 68 -1.01 6.55 25.58
N HIS A 69 -0.91 5.93 26.76
CA HIS A 69 0.05 4.84 27.00
C HIS A 69 -0.24 3.58 26.18
N ALA A 70 -1.51 3.24 25.93
CA ALA A 70 -1.86 2.07 25.12
C ALA A 70 -1.48 2.30 23.65
N VAL A 71 -1.72 3.50 23.13
CA VAL A 71 -1.31 3.89 21.76
C VAL A 71 0.22 3.87 21.63
N GLN A 72 0.94 4.39 22.61
CA GLN A 72 2.42 4.35 22.65
C GLN A 72 2.95 2.91 22.70
N ALA A 73 2.33 2.04 23.50
CA ALA A 73 2.72 0.64 23.58
C ALA A 73 2.52 -0.09 22.25
N VAL A 74 1.38 0.14 21.59
CA VAL A 74 1.11 -0.42 20.25
C VAL A 74 2.09 0.13 19.23
N ALA A 75 2.32 1.44 19.21
CA ALA A 75 3.25 2.10 18.28
C ALA A 75 4.69 1.56 18.42
N ALA A 76 5.14 1.37 19.66
CA ALA A 76 6.43 0.74 19.95
C ALA A 76 6.48 -0.72 19.48
N LEU A 77 5.42 -1.49 19.71
CA LEU A 77 5.33 -2.89 19.30
C LEU A 77 5.37 -3.07 17.78
N ILE A 78 4.67 -2.21 17.04
CA ILE A 78 4.58 -2.27 15.57
C ILE A 78 5.68 -1.44 14.87
N ASN A 79 6.61 -0.89 15.65
CA ASN A 79 7.75 -0.10 15.21
C ASN A 79 7.36 1.08 14.29
N ILE A 80 6.52 1.97 14.81
CA ILE A 80 6.14 3.24 14.17
C ILE A 80 6.26 4.40 15.15
N CYS A 81 6.82 5.51 14.69
CA CYS A 81 6.99 6.73 15.43
C CYS A 81 5.68 7.53 15.44
N LEU A 82 5.28 7.98 16.61
CA LEU A 82 4.20 8.93 16.81
C LEU A 82 4.67 10.36 16.49
N PRO A 83 3.77 11.26 16.07
CA PRO A 83 4.17 12.60 15.62
C PRO A 83 5.00 13.39 16.64
N PHE A 84 4.69 13.30 17.94
CA PHE A 84 5.44 13.98 19.00
C PHE A 84 6.89 13.50 19.13
N GLN A 85 7.22 12.33 18.59
CA GLN A 85 8.56 11.74 18.62
C GLN A 85 9.44 12.23 17.47
N TRP A 86 8.87 12.91 16.46
CA TRP A 86 9.62 13.41 15.30
C TRP A 86 10.55 14.57 15.65
N ALA A 87 10.22 15.35 16.69
CA ALA A 87 11.11 16.38 17.21
C ALA A 87 12.25 15.72 17.99
N ALA A 88 13.44 15.69 17.38
CA ALA A 88 14.65 15.23 18.03
C ALA A 88 15.04 16.19 19.18
N GLY A 89 14.48 16.00 20.37
CA GLY A 89 15.17 16.37 21.59
C GLY A 89 16.43 15.51 21.69
N PRO A 90 17.59 16.04 22.14
CA PRO A 90 18.70 15.18 22.54
C PRO A 90 18.16 14.12 23.50
N ALA A 91 18.62 12.87 23.39
CA ALA A 91 18.28 11.79 24.31
C ALA A 91 18.80 12.09 25.72
N MET A 92 18.21 13.07 26.39
CA MET A 92 18.41 13.42 27.79
C MET A 92 17.17 12.92 28.51
N LYS A 93 17.23 11.66 28.93
CA LYS A 93 16.55 11.07 30.10
C LYS A 93 16.85 9.56 30.15
N SER A 94 18.13 9.21 30.20
CA SER A 94 18.53 8.21 31.16
C SER A 94 18.99 8.98 32.39
N THR A 95 18.26 8.87 33.49
CA THR A 95 18.75 9.30 34.80
C THR A 95 19.85 8.31 35.18
N GLY A 96 21.02 8.49 34.60
CA GLY A 96 22.24 7.76 34.88
C GLY A 96 23.33 8.78 35.05
N TYR A 97 23.69 9.06 36.30
CA TYR A 97 24.83 9.87 36.67
C TYR A 97 26.09 9.43 35.92
N PHE A 98 26.48 10.15 34.87
CA PHE A 98 27.87 10.20 34.42
C PHE A 98 28.18 11.60 33.88
N SER A 99 28.81 12.39 34.74
CA SER A 99 29.53 13.61 34.39
C SER A 99 30.72 13.26 33.50
N GLN A 100 30.93 13.95 32.38
CA GLN A 100 32.25 14.36 31.85
C GLN A 100 32.14 15.14 30.51
N PRO A 101 33.19 15.90 30.12
CA PRO A 101 33.07 17.25 29.62
C PRO A 101 33.10 17.39 28.10
N VAL A 102 32.68 18.58 27.67
CA VAL A 102 32.61 19.09 26.31
C VAL A 102 34.01 19.19 25.69
N TYR A 103 34.22 18.53 24.55
CA TYR A 103 35.30 18.85 23.61
C TYR A 103 34.69 19.29 22.28
N THR A 104 34.99 20.53 21.92
CA THR A 104 34.64 21.21 20.67
C THR A 104 35.14 20.45 19.45
N ILE A 105 34.26 20.18 18.48
CA ILE A 105 34.63 19.79 17.10
C ILE A 105 34.12 20.87 16.14
N PRO A 106 34.97 21.49 15.30
CA PRO A 106 34.57 22.48 14.31
C PRO A 106 34.17 21.85 12.97
N TYR A 107 33.09 22.39 12.37
CA TYR A 107 32.65 22.41 10.96
C TYR A 107 32.92 21.21 10.02
N SER A 108 31.84 20.65 9.46
CA SER A 108 31.78 20.14 8.06
C SER A 108 30.31 20.07 7.58
N PRO A 109 30.04 20.06 6.25
CA PRO A 109 28.96 20.81 5.62
C PRO A 109 27.63 20.04 5.46
N GLN A 110 26.53 20.80 5.60
CA GLN A 110 25.25 20.65 4.89
C GLN A 110 24.83 19.22 4.52
N MET A 111 24.64 18.38 5.53
CA MET A 111 23.73 17.25 5.38
C MET A 111 22.32 17.79 5.64
N VAL A 112 21.42 17.61 4.66
CA VAL A 112 20.00 17.91 4.78
C VAL A 112 19.42 17.08 5.93
N ASN A 113 19.43 17.67 7.12
CA ASN A 113 18.88 17.06 8.33
C ASN A 113 17.35 17.02 8.20
N TYR A 114 16.82 15.87 7.78
CA TYR A 114 15.40 15.53 7.96
C TYR A 114 15.00 15.41 9.46
N ARG A 115 15.91 15.73 10.40
CA ARG A 115 15.74 15.58 11.86
C ARG A 115 15.51 16.90 12.62
N PHE A 116 15.31 18.00 11.91
CA PHE A 116 14.99 19.32 12.50
C PHE A 116 13.76 19.99 11.85
N GLN A 117 12.84 19.21 11.29
CA GLN A 117 11.57 19.78 10.85
C GLN A 117 10.67 19.93 12.07
N GLU A 118 10.16 21.14 12.31
CA GLU A 118 8.94 21.31 13.11
C GLU A 118 7.92 20.26 12.63
N PRO A 119 7.15 19.65 13.54
CA PRO A 119 6.19 18.64 13.15
C PRO A 119 5.35 19.19 12.00
N PRO A 120 5.25 18.46 10.87
CA PRO A 120 4.47 18.89 9.73
C PRO A 120 3.11 19.39 10.20
N VAL A 121 2.66 20.53 9.66
CA VAL A 121 1.34 21.12 9.98
C VAL A 121 0.19 20.14 9.74
N TRP A 122 0.45 19.05 9.03
CA TRP A 122 -0.48 17.96 8.73
C TRP A 122 0.20 16.60 8.98
N VAL A 123 -0.46 15.75 9.79
CA VAL A 123 -0.04 14.36 10.02
C VAL A 123 -0.88 13.43 9.15
N SER A 124 -0.26 12.69 8.24
CA SER A 124 -0.98 11.64 7.50
C SER A 124 -1.30 10.46 8.41
N LEU A 125 -2.55 9.99 8.40
CA LEU A 125 -2.97 8.80 9.17
C LEU A 125 -2.68 7.48 8.44
N VAL A 126 -2.42 7.54 7.12
CA VAL A 126 -2.21 6.38 6.26
C VAL A 126 -1.07 5.47 6.75
N PRO A 127 0.12 5.97 7.15
CA PRO A 127 1.20 5.11 7.66
C PRO A 127 0.78 4.30 8.89
N TYR A 128 0.01 4.91 9.80
CA TYR A 128 -0.48 4.24 11.00
C TYR A 128 -1.51 3.17 10.65
N ILE A 129 -2.47 3.47 9.77
CA ILE A 129 -3.47 2.51 9.30
C ILE A 129 -2.78 1.32 8.63
N ARG A 130 -1.86 1.59 7.68
CA ARG A 130 -1.07 0.56 7.00
C ARG A 130 -0.34 -0.34 7.99
N ARG A 131 0.29 0.26 9.00
CA ARG A 131 1.06 -0.50 9.99
C ARG A 131 0.16 -1.36 10.88
N LEU A 132 -0.96 -0.81 11.34
CA LEU A 132 -1.95 -1.55 12.13
C LEU A 132 -2.51 -2.73 11.35
N VAL A 133 -2.89 -2.53 10.08
CA VAL A 133 -3.44 -3.59 9.21
C VAL A 133 -2.46 -4.75 9.04
N VAL A 134 -1.22 -4.48 8.61
CA VAL A 134 -0.27 -5.57 8.28
C VAL A 134 0.28 -6.30 9.49
N THR A 135 0.22 -5.69 10.67
CA THR A 135 0.58 -6.32 11.95
C THR A 135 -0.62 -6.96 12.65
N GLY A 136 -1.82 -6.92 12.05
CA GLY A 136 -3.05 -7.47 12.64
C GLY A 136 -3.55 -6.69 13.87
N MET A 137 -3.09 -5.46 14.05
CA MET A 137 -3.44 -4.58 15.18
C MET A 137 -4.59 -3.62 14.83
N ASP A 138 -5.33 -3.86 13.76
CA ASP A 138 -6.42 -3.02 13.26
C ASP A 138 -7.80 -3.38 13.83
N ARG A 139 -7.83 -3.94 15.04
CA ARG A 139 -9.08 -4.26 15.76
C ARG A 139 -9.84 -2.99 16.11
N GLU A 140 -11.17 -3.09 16.14
CA GLU A 140 -12.10 -2.00 16.45
C GLU A 140 -11.68 -1.17 17.69
N GLU A 141 -11.21 -1.83 18.76
CA GLU A 141 -10.75 -1.14 19.97
C GLU A 141 -9.47 -0.32 19.74
N ILE A 142 -8.50 -0.86 19.00
CA ILE A 142 -7.25 -0.16 18.70
C ILE A 142 -7.51 0.99 17.74
N MET A 143 -8.32 0.78 16.71
CA MET A 143 -8.71 1.83 15.77
C MET A 143 -9.40 2.99 16.49
N ARG A 144 -10.28 2.69 17.45
CA ARG A 144 -10.89 3.71 18.32
C ARG A 144 -9.88 4.42 19.21
N SER A 145 -8.93 3.70 19.80
CA SER A 145 -7.87 4.29 20.62
C SER A 145 -6.99 5.25 19.82
N PHE A 146 -6.68 4.94 18.56
CA PHE A 146 -5.86 5.79 17.69
C PHE A 146 -6.65 6.97 17.11
N PHE A 147 -7.88 6.76 16.65
CA PHE A 147 -8.58 7.71 15.77
C PHE A 147 -9.90 8.24 16.34
N GLY A 148 -10.30 7.81 17.53
CA GLY A 148 -11.48 8.27 18.25
C GLY A 148 -12.74 7.45 17.97
N ASN A 149 -13.84 7.81 18.64
CA ASN A 149 -15.09 7.04 18.63
C ASN A 149 -15.78 6.94 17.27
N ASN A 150 -15.58 7.92 16.39
CA ASN A 150 -16.20 7.99 15.07
C ASN A 150 -15.21 7.65 13.95
N TRP A 151 -14.15 6.90 14.25
CA TRP A 151 -13.07 6.62 13.31
C TRP A 151 -13.57 6.04 11.99
N GLN A 152 -14.63 5.24 12.00
CA GLN A 152 -15.20 4.61 10.81
C GLN A 152 -15.64 5.65 9.76
N LYS A 153 -16.12 6.82 10.19
CA LYS A 153 -16.54 7.89 9.27
C LYS A 153 -15.37 8.61 8.61
N GLY A 154 -14.25 8.74 9.32
CA GLY A 154 -13.08 9.48 8.85
C GLY A 154 -12.02 8.61 8.19
N VAL A 155 -11.63 7.50 8.82
CA VAL A 155 -10.58 6.60 8.32
C VAL A 155 -11.09 5.21 7.92
N GLY A 156 -12.37 4.90 8.14
CA GLY A 156 -12.94 3.57 7.82
C GLY A 156 -12.73 3.15 6.37
N PHE A 157 -12.99 4.05 5.41
CA PHE A 157 -12.73 3.78 3.99
C PHE A 157 -11.25 3.47 3.70
N VAL A 158 -10.33 4.21 4.31
CA VAL A 158 -8.88 4.02 4.14
C VAL A 158 -8.44 2.68 4.76
N HIS A 159 -8.98 2.35 5.93
CA HIS A 159 -8.75 1.09 6.62
C HIS A 159 -9.23 -0.12 5.81
N GLU A 160 -10.46 -0.08 5.31
CA GLU A 160 -11.04 -1.13 4.46
C GLU A 160 -10.21 -1.31 3.17
N THR A 161 -9.90 -0.21 2.49
CA THR A 161 -9.09 -0.23 1.27
C THR A 161 -7.72 -0.84 1.54
N GLU A 162 -7.10 -0.53 2.68
CA GLU A 162 -5.79 -1.06 3.03
C GLU A 162 -5.82 -2.55 3.36
N ARG A 163 -6.88 -3.05 4.01
CA ARG A 163 -7.09 -4.49 4.20
C ARG A 163 -7.18 -5.23 2.86
N PHE A 164 -7.88 -4.65 1.89
CA PHE A 164 -7.96 -5.22 0.53
C PHE A 164 -6.60 -5.23 -0.16
N ASN A 165 -5.86 -4.13 -0.07
CA ASN A 165 -4.51 -4.04 -0.63
C ASN A 165 -3.57 -5.08 0.00
N PHE A 166 -3.64 -5.28 1.32
CA PHE A 166 -2.80 -6.25 2.01
C PHE A 166 -3.12 -7.69 1.59
N MET A 167 -4.41 -8.05 1.50
CA MET A 167 -4.82 -9.35 0.96
C MET A 167 -4.34 -9.55 -0.47
N TYR A 168 -4.38 -8.49 -1.28
CA TYR A 168 -3.85 -8.54 -2.64
C TYR A 168 -2.38 -8.86 -2.66
N THR A 169 -1.57 -8.00 -2.03
CA THR A 169 -0.13 -8.13 -1.97
C THR A 169 0.29 -9.50 -1.43
N ALA A 170 -0.31 -9.95 -0.32
CA ALA A 170 0.01 -11.24 0.28
C ALA A 170 -0.29 -12.43 -0.67
N LYS A 171 -1.38 -12.37 -1.45
CA LYS A 171 -1.72 -13.43 -2.42
C LYS A 171 -0.86 -13.37 -3.69
N SER A 172 -0.48 -12.17 -4.15
CA SER A 172 0.21 -12.00 -5.43
C SER A 172 1.72 -12.26 -5.37
N VAL A 173 2.41 -11.72 -4.36
CA VAL A 173 3.88 -11.80 -4.26
C VAL A 173 4.36 -12.68 -3.10
N GLY A 174 3.45 -13.13 -2.24
CA GLY A 174 3.77 -13.90 -1.04
C GLY A 174 4.28 -13.06 0.12
N TRP A 175 4.41 -13.67 1.30
CA TRP A 175 4.63 -12.96 2.57
C TRP A 175 5.97 -12.22 2.67
N ALA A 176 7.05 -12.80 2.13
CA ALA A 176 8.38 -12.18 2.25
C ALA A 176 8.45 -10.86 1.48
N GLU A 177 7.97 -10.85 0.24
CA GLU A 177 7.93 -9.64 -0.60
C GLU A 177 6.85 -8.66 -0.12
N ALA A 178 5.71 -9.16 0.38
CA ALA A 178 4.70 -8.34 1.02
C ALA A 178 5.29 -7.51 2.16
N LYS A 179 6.15 -8.11 3.01
CA LYS A 179 6.79 -7.39 4.10
C LYS A 179 7.61 -6.20 3.57
N VAL A 180 8.36 -6.40 2.50
CA VAL A 180 9.19 -5.34 1.87
C VAL A 180 8.30 -4.21 1.35
N GLN A 181 7.18 -4.52 0.70
CA GLN A 181 6.24 -3.50 0.19
C GLN A 181 5.57 -2.66 1.29
N TYR A 182 5.55 -3.18 2.51
CA TYR A 182 4.96 -2.51 3.67
C TYR A 182 5.99 -1.87 4.61
N ASP A 183 7.28 -2.07 4.38
CA ASP A 183 8.34 -1.31 5.05
C ASP A 183 8.31 0.14 4.54
N MET A 184 8.02 1.09 5.43
CA MET A 184 7.77 2.50 5.05
C MET A 184 9.03 3.37 5.07
N SER A 185 9.97 3.05 5.97
CA SER A 185 11.17 3.84 6.23
C SER A 185 12.27 2.91 6.72
N PRO A 186 13.56 3.21 6.42
CA PRO A 186 14.69 2.43 6.93
C PRO A 186 14.74 2.30 8.47
N HIS A 187 14.10 3.23 9.19
CA HIS A 187 14.07 3.26 10.66
C HIS A 187 12.78 2.71 11.27
N GLU A 188 11.74 2.54 10.45
CA GLU A 188 10.42 2.05 10.88
C GLU A 188 10.07 0.85 10.00
N SER A 189 10.85 -0.23 10.12
CA SER A 189 10.55 -1.49 9.45
C SER A 189 9.38 -2.20 10.14
N VAL A 190 8.56 -2.89 9.36
CA VAL A 190 7.49 -3.76 9.86
C VAL A 190 8.14 -4.90 10.65
N PRO A 191 7.85 -5.07 11.95
CA PRO A 191 8.53 -6.05 12.78
C PRO A 191 8.08 -7.49 12.48
N PHE A 192 6.81 -7.67 12.13
CA PHE A 192 6.21 -8.94 11.74
C PHE A 192 4.97 -8.68 10.87
N LEU A 193 4.59 -9.68 10.06
CA LEU A 193 3.30 -9.69 9.39
C LEU A 193 2.33 -10.60 10.16
N SER A 194 1.05 -10.24 10.17
CA SER A 194 -0.01 -11.07 10.69
C SER A 194 -1.08 -11.28 9.63
N PRO A 195 -1.70 -12.48 9.55
CA PRO A 195 -2.99 -12.62 8.88
C PRO A 195 -3.99 -11.61 9.44
N LEU A 196 -4.86 -11.08 8.58
CA LEU A 196 -5.95 -10.23 9.02
C LEU A 196 -6.86 -10.99 9.97
N HIS A 197 -7.26 -10.32 11.04
CA HIS A 197 -8.24 -10.85 11.99
C HIS A 197 -9.67 -10.62 11.49
N ASP A 198 -10.57 -11.52 11.92
CA ASP A 198 -12.01 -11.44 11.73
C ASP A 198 -12.47 -11.25 10.25
N VAL A 199 -11.70 -11.77 9.30
CA VAL A 199 -12.03 -11.65 7.88
C VAL A 199 -13.25 -12.53 7.57
N GLY A 200 -14.38 -11.88 7.29
CA GLY A 200 -15.58 -12.56 6.82
C GLY A 200 -15.48 -12.98 5.36
N ILE A 201 -16.23 -14.03 4.97
CA ILE A 201 -16.29 -14.48 3.56
C ILE A 201 -16.72 -13.33 2.63
N SER A 202 -17.66 -12.49 3.08
CA SER A 202 -18.11 -11.32 2.32
C SER A 202 -17.01 -10.29 2.08
N GLU A 203 -16.06 -10.15 3.02
CA GLU A 203 -14.90 -9.28 2.89
C GLU A 203 -13.93 -9.86 1.86
N ILE A 204 -13.62 -11.16 1.95
CA ILE A 204 -12.78 -11.86 0.99
C ILE A 204 -13.37 -11.74 -0.41
N GLU A 205 -14.66 -12.00 -0.58
CA GLU A 205 -15.33 -11.87 -1.88
C GLU A 205 -15.34 -10.43 -2.42
N SER A 206 -15.45 -9.43 -1.54
CA SER A 206 -15.48 -8.02 -1.94
C SER A 206 -14.09 -7.51 -2.31
N ALA A 207 -13.07 -7.89 -1.54
CA ALA A 207 -11.69 -7.78 -1.97
C ALA A 207 -11.52 -8.49 -3.31
N GLU A 208 -12.10 -9.70 -3.43
CA GLU A 208 -11.94 -10.53 -4.61
C GLU A 208 -12.53 -9.94 -5.89
N ARG A 209 -13.69 -9.29 -5.78
CA ARG A 209 -14.31 -8.57 -6.88
C ARG A 209 -13.51 -7.31 -7.25
N THR A 210 -12.96 -6.60 -6.25
CA THR A 210 -12.32 -5.30 -6.42
C THR A 210 -11.01 -5.40 -7.21
N TRP A 211 -10.05 -6.19 -6.74
CA TRP A 211 -8.79 -6.39 -7.46
C TRP A 211 -8.95 -7.17 -8.78
N SER A 212 -9.93 -8.08 -8.93
CA SER A 212 -10.18 -8.76 -10.21
C SER A 212 -10.67 -7.77 -11.26
N ARG A 213 -11.43 -6.74 -10.86
CA ARG A 213 -11.77 -5.63 -11.76
C ARG A 213 -10.54 -4.80 -12.13
N TRP A 214 -9.63 -4.51 -11.19
CA TRP A 214 -8.39 -3.78 -11.48
C TRP A 214 -7.48 -4.55 -12.43
N LEU A 215 -7.29 -5.85 -12.20
CA LEU A 215 -6.52 -6.73 -13.09
C LEU A 215 -7.19 -6.86 -14.47
N ALA A 216 -8.52 -6.87 -14.53
CA ALA A 216 -9.25 -6.83 -15.81
C ALA A 216 -9.06 -5.49 -16.56
N MET A 217 -8.68 -4.39 -15.88
CA MET A 217 -8.27 -3.16 -16.55
C MET A 217 -6.83 -3.24 -17.09
N GLU A 218 -5.96 -4.03 -16.47
CA GLU A 218 -4.64 -4.35 -17.01
C GLU A 218 -4.75 -5.13 -18.34
N ASP A 219 -5.77 -5.99 -18.46
CA ASP A 219 -6.10 -6.74 -19.67
C ASP A 219 -6.49 -5.83 -20.87
N TRP A 220 -6.85 -4.56 -20.64
CA TRP A 220 -7.04 -3.58 -21.73
C TRP A 220 -5.73 -3.22 -22.46
N MET A 221 -4.57 -3.57 -21.90
CA MET A 221 -3.27 -3.38 -22.55
C MET A 221 -2.83 -4.58 -23.41
N LEU A 222 -3.55 -5.72 -23.37
CA LEU A 222 -3.17 -6.96 -24.08
C LEU A 222 -4.31 -7.62 -24.88
N GLY A 223 -5.54 -7.07 -24.86
CA GLY A 223 -6.68 -7.55 -25.63
C GLY A 223 -6.96 -6.79 -26.95
N PRO A 224 -8.00 -7.16 -27.73
CA PRO A 224 -8.40 -6.50 -29.01
C PRO A 224 -8.73 -5.00 -28.93
N ARG A 225 -8.62 -4.39 -27.75
CA ARG A 225 -8.89 -2.98 -27.45
C ARG A 225 -7.62 -2.21 -27.04
N ALA A 226 -6.43 -2.81 -27.15
CA ALA A 226 -5.16 -2.12 -26.94
C ALA A 226 -4.99 -0.99 -27.97
N PRO A 227 -4.47 0.19 -27.60
CA PRO A 227 -4.13 1.25 -28.57
C PRO A 227 -3.10 0.73 -29.56
N GLU A 228 -3.32 0.97 -30.85
CA GLU A 228 -2.35 0.68 -31.90
C GLU A 228 -1.14 1.61 -31.68
N TRP A 229 -0.09 1.11 -31.04
CA TRP A 229 1.18 1.82 -30.98
C TRP A 229 1.73 1.89 -32.41
N HIS A 230 1.56 3.04 -33.06
CA HIS A 230 2.17 3.34 -34.37
C HIS A 230 3.70 3.46 -34.23
N GLU A 231 4.38 2.33 -34.11
CA GLU A 231 5.80 2.24 -34.45
C GLU A 231 5.92 2.02 -35.96
N GLY A 232 6.31 3.07 -36.68
CA GLY A 232 6.69 2.96 -38.08
C GLY A 232 6.52 4.26 -38.83
N VAL A 233 7.53 5.11 -38.75
CA VAL A 233 7.78 6.13 -39.78
C VAL A 233 8.59 5.47 -40.90
N PRO A 234 8.14 5.47 -42.17
CA PRO A 234 9.08 5.30 -43.28
C PRO A 234 8.90 6.42 -44.30
N GLY A 235 9.76 7.43 -44.21
CA GLY A 235 9.82 8.54 -45.15
C GLY A 235 11.24 9.05 -45.35
N TYR A 236 12.22 8.14 -45.46
CA TYR A 236 13.55 8.49 -45.98
C TYR A 236 13.76 7.70 -47.28
N SER A 237 13.53 8.37 -48.40
CA SER A 237 13.81 7.90 -49.74
C SER A 237 15.32 7.81 -49.97
N GLY A 238 15.86 6.59 -49.84
CA GLY A 238 17.22 6.22 -50.23
C GLY A 238 17.19 5.30 -51.44
N THR A 239 17.77 5.78 -52.52
CA THR A 239 17.98 5.14 -53.83
C THR A 239 18.65 3.77 -53.78
N ASN A 240 18.19 2.84 -54.62
CA ASN A 240 18.96 1.85 -55.41
C ASN A 240 17.94 1.08 -56.26
N GLY A 241 17.95 1.10 -57.60
CA GLY A 241 19.09 0.81 -58.45
C GLY A 241 18.98 -0.64 -58.94
N THR A 242 18.07 -0.93 -59.88
CA THR A 242 18.03 -2.24 -60.55
C THR A 242 18.15 -2.06 -62.05
N ASN A 243 19.37 -2.33 -62.52
CA ASN A 243 19.71 -2.64 -63.89
C ASN A 243 18.89 -3.83 -64.41
N GLY A 244 18.43 -3.73 -65.66
CA GLY A 244 17.76 -4.83 -66.35
C GLY A 244 17.45 -4.51 -67.81
N ARG A 245 18.46 -4.17 -68.60
CA ARG A 245 18.38 -4.11 -70.06
C ARG A 245 18.96 -5.39 -70.62
N ARG A 246 18.15 -6.16 -71.38
CA ARG A 246 18.41 -6.52 -72.79
C ARG A 246 17.50 -7.68 -73.28
N PRO A 247 17.17 -7.73 -74.57
CA PRO A 247 17.49 -8.88 -75.41
C PRO A 247 18.97 -8.87 -75.82
#